data_AF-A0A1H3WU62-F1
#
_entry.id   AF-A0A1H3WU62-F1
#
_cell.length_a   1.000
_cell.length_b   1.000
_cell.length_c   1.000
_cell.angle_alpha   90.00
_cell.angle_beta   90.00
_cell.angle_gamma   90.00
#
_symmetry.space_group_name_H-M   'P 1'
#
loop_
_entity.id
_entity.type
_entity.pdbx_description
1 polymer ?
#
loop_
_entity_poly.entity_id
_entity_poly.type
_entity_poly.pdbx_seq_one_letter_code
_entity_poly.pdbx_strand_id
1 'polypeptide(L)'
;MRPGASWNSAMEAKLVVGIRYCGGCNPRYDRVALVQRLRKKLPQVTFVPAEEGRSYDALLLCQGCPAQCAPVDGLVVPPSKWITLSGDGDYRDALTRLSTGMKAQNSQGLTHQQILDILPHRNPLCLIDTVEVLAPGESIQATWTPRREMTVFQGHFPEHKILPGVYLVEAMAQAADIIILKDQSDKKKLPLLMEIRKAQIRQAVHPGDCLNIHADLLAARLEYQLYVCRGQVFRNRELVAETEMTLSLQ
;
A
#
# COMPACT_ATOMS: atom_id res chain seq x y z
N MET A 1 30.97 12.23 -26.42
CA MET A 1 31.19 10.81 -26.01
C MET A 1 32.04 10.77 -24.76
N ARG A 2 31.44 10.36 -23.65
CA ARG A 2 32.03 9.90 -22.36
C ARG A 2 30.87 9.26 -21.56
N PRO A 3 31.16 8.31 -20.64
CA PRO A 3 30.74 6.92 -20.79
C PRO A 3 29.48 6.57 -19.98
N GLY A 4 28.84 5.47 -20.40
CA GLY A 4 27.64 4.93 -19.78
C GLY A 4 27.80 4.61 -18.30
N ALA A 5 26.87 5.11 -17.50
CA ALA A 5 26.56 4.55 -16.20
C ALA A 5 25.56 3.41 -16.42
N SER A 6 26.06 2.18 -16.40
CA SER A 6 25.24 1.00 -16.19
C SER A 6 24.63 1.10 -14.79
N TRP A 7 23.35 1.42 -14.71
CA TRP A 7 22.61 1.27 -13.47
C TRP A 7 22.45 -0.22 -13.22
N ASN A 8 23.24 -0.74 -12.28
CA ASN A 8 23.03 -2.05 -11.69
C ASN A 8 21.56 -2.15 -11.25
N SER A 9 20.91 -3.24 -11.62
CA SER A 9 19.60 -3.60 -11.12
C SER A 9 19.64 -3.54 -9.60
N ALA A 10 18.89 -2.60 -9.02
CA ALA A 10 18.52 -2.70 -7.63
C ALA A 10 17.85 -4.06 -7.47
N MET A 11 18.50 -4.98 -6.77
CA MET A 11 17.88 -6.22 -6.33
C MET A 11 16.64 -5.80 -5.53
N GLU A 12 15.45 -5.98 -6.11
CA GLU A 12 14.19 -5.85 -5.40
C GLU A 12 14.32 -6.66 -4.10
N ALA A 13 14.08 -6.01 -2.96
CA ALA A 13 14.17 -6.64 -1.65
C ALA A 13 13.17 -7.81 -1.61
N LYS A 14 13.65 -9.04 -1.80
CA LYS A 14 12.82 -10.24 -1.79
C LYS A 14 12.51 -10.59 -0.34
N LEU A 15 11.22 -10.58 0.02
CA LEU A 15 10.73 -11.13 1.29
C LEU A 15 11.34 -12.52 1.52
N VAL A 16 12.05 -12.72 2.64
CA VAL A 16 12.67 -13.99 3.00
C VAL A 16 11.81 -14.71 4.03
N VAL A 17 11.26 -15.86 3.64
CA VAL A 17 10.38 -16.68 4.48
C VAL A 17 11.15 -17.93 4.90
N GLY A 18 11.32 -18.08 6.22
CA GLY A 18 11.87 -19.30 6.81
C GLY A 18 10.81 -20.40 6.83
N ILE A 19 11.17 -21.62 6.42
CA ILE A 19 10.27 -22.78 6.42
C ILE A 19 10.70 -23.75 7.53
N ARG A 20 9.75 -24.14 8.37
CA ARG A 20 9.90 -25.31 9.23
C ARG A 20 8.89 -26.38 8.86
N TYR A 21 9.38 -27.60 8.69
CA TYR A 21 8.55 -28.78 8.51
C TYR A 21 8.41 -29.52 9.84
N CYS A 22 7.23 -30.09 10.08
CA CYS A 22 7.08 -31.05 11.16
C CYS A 22 7.75 -32.40 10.81
N GLY A 23 7.90 -33.27 11.82
CA GLY A 23 8.45 -34.62 11.67
C GLY A 23 7.65 -35.55 10.74
N GLY A 24 6.45 -35.16 10.33
CA GLY A 24 5.74 -35.82 9.22
C GLY A 24 4.89 -37.03 9.58
N CYS A 25 4.25 -37.03 10.76
CA CYS A 25 3.40 -38.13 11.24
C CYS A 25 2.16 -38.40 10.37
N ASN A 26 1.78 -37.46 9.49
CA ASN A 26 0.67 -37.62 8.54
C ASN A 26 1.22 -37.75 7.10
N PRO A 27 1.30 -38.96 6.53
CA PRO A 27 1.85 -39.19 5.20
C PRO A 27 0.93 -38.74 4.05
N ARG A 28 -0.37 -38.49 4.33
CA ARG A 28 -1.32 -37.97 3.32
C ARG A 28 -1.11 -36.48 3.04
N TYR A 29 -0.36 -35.79 3.89
CA TYR A 29 -0.10 -34.37 3.78
C TYR A 29 1.21 -34.10 3.04
N ASP A 30 1.09 -33.74 1.76
CA ASP A 30 2.23 -33.33 0.94
C ASP A 30 2.59 -31.86 1.19
N ARG A 31 3.28 -31.66 2.32
CA ARG A 31 3.84 -30.37 2.74
C ARG A 31 4.80 -29.78 1.72
N VAL A 32 5.50 -30.62 0.94
CA VAL A 32 6.45 -30.14 -0.06
C VAL A 32 5.68 -29.57 -1.24
N ALA A 33 4.65 -30.27 -1.75
CA ALA A 33 3.84 -29.79 -2.86
C ALA A 33 3.15 -28.45 -2.57
N LEU A 34 2.64 -28.23 -1.36
CA LEU A 34 2.03 -26.95 -0.99
C LEU A 34 3.04 -25.79 -0.96
N VAL A 35 4.24 -26.02 -0.43
CA VAL A 35 5.32 -25.03 -0.47
C VAL A 35 5.75 -24.76 -1.92
N GLN A 36 5.84 -25.78 -2.76
CA GLN A 36 6.16 -25.60 -4.18
C GLN A 36 5.08 -24.80 -4.92
N ARG A 37 3.80 -25.00 -4.59
CA ARG A 37 2.70 -24.19 -5.11
C ARG A 37 2.82 -22.73 -4.68
N LEU A 38 3.15 -22.46 -3.41
CA LEU A 38 3.40 -21.09 -2.92
C LEU A 38 4.59 -20.46 -3.66
N ARG A 39 5.71 -21.18 -3.81
CA ARG A 39 6.88 -20.73 -4.60
C ARG A 39 6.50 -20.36 -6.02
N LYS A 40 5.67 -21.17 -6.69
CA LYS A 40 5.20 -20.90 -8.05
C LYS A 40 4.29 -19.67 -8.12
N LYS A 41 3.46 -19.45 -7.10
CA LYS A 41 2.53 -18.30 -7.03
C LYS A 41 3.19 -17.01 -6.56
N LEU A 42 4.29 -17.10 -5.82
CA LEU A 42 5.04 -15.97 -5.26
C LEU A 42 6.53 -16.06 -5.67
N PRO A 43 6.87 -15.98 -6.97
CA PRO A 43 8.26 -16.13 -7.46
C PRO A 43 9.27 -15.11 -6.90
N GLN A 44 8.75 -13.97 -6.48
CA GLN A 44 9.42 -12.88 -5.76
C GLN A 44 9.79 -13.18 -4.29
N VAL A 45 9.20 -14.20 -3.66
CA VAL A 45 9.44 -14.53 -2.25
C VAL A 45 10.53 -15.59 -2.18
N THR A 46 11.55 -15.34 -1.36
CA THR A 46 12.64 -16.30 -1.13
C THR A 46 12.27 -17.21 0.01
N PHE A 47 11.94 -18.46 -0.31
CA PHE A 47 11.62 -19.49 0.68
C PHE A 47 12.87 -20.31 1.02
N VAL A 48 13.35 -20.23 2.26
CA VAL A 48 14.55 -20.93 2.74
C VAL A 48 14.23 -21.80 3.96
N PRO A 49 14.96 -22.89 4.22
CA PRO A 49 14.86 -23.59 5.50
C PRO A 49 15.14 -22.62 6.66
N ALA A 50 14.33 -22.68 7.71
CA ALA A 50 14.57 -21.88 8.90
C ALA A 50 15.74 -22.47 9.71
N GLU A 51 16.59 -21.60 10.27
CA GLU A 51 17.78 -21.92 11.06
C GLU A 51 17.67 -21.25 12.43
N GLU A 52 18.24 -21.87 13.46
CA GLU A 52 18.25 -21.30 14.81
C GLU A 52 19.07 -20.00 14.84
N GLY A 53 18.62 -19.01 15.62
CA GLY A 53 19.26 -17.70 15.74
C GLY A 53 19.11 -16.79 14.52
N ARG A 54 18.55 -17.29 13.40
CA ARG A 54 18.34 -16.50 12.18
C ARG A 54 16.93 -15.90 12.14
N SER A 55 16.86 -14.61 11.80
CA SER A 55 15.60 -13.90 11.62
C SER A 55 15.13 -13.94 10.17
N TYR A 56 13.81 -13.93 9.98
CA TYR A 56 13.12 -13.96 8.70
C TYR A 56 11.96 -12.95 8.72
N ASP A 57 11.47 -12.55 7.54
CA ASP A 57 10.34 -11.62 7.45
C ASP A 57 9.01 -12.28 7.86
N ALA A 58 8.90 -13.59 7.64
CA ALA A 58 7.83 -14.44 8.15
C ALA A 58 8.34 -15.88 8.34
N LEU A 59 7.63 -16.65 9.15
CA LEU A 59 7.90 -18.07 9.36
C LEU A 59 6.74 -18.91 8.85
N LEU A 60 6.98 -19.80 7.90
CA LEU A 60 6.01 -20.75 7.37
C LEU A 60 6.17 -22.10 8.09
N LEU A 61 5.17 -22.46 8.91
CA LEU A 61 5.11 -23.69 9.67
C LEU A 61 4.31 -24.74 8.89
N CYS A 62 5.02 -25.64 8.21
CA CYS A 62 4.44 -26.69 7.37
C CYS A 62 4.20 -27.96 8.19
N GLN A 63 2.96 -28.16 8.63
CA GLN A 63 2.60 -29.21 9.58
C GLN A 63 1.38 -30.00 9.11
N GLY A 64 1.40 -31.33 9.10
CA GLY A 64 0.28 -32.12 8.58
C GLY A 64 -0.91 -32.33 9.52
N CYS A 65 -1.00 -31.54 10.60
CA CYS A 65 -2.07 -31.64 11.58
C CYS A 65 -2.23 -30.33 12.40
N PRO A 66 -3.35 -30.17 13.13
CA PRO A 66 -3.58 -28.99 13.99
C PRO A 66 -2.66 -28.92 15.23
N ALA A 67 -1.97 -30.02 15.58
CA ALA A 67 -1.22 -30.14 16.82
C ALA A 67 0.07 -29.30 16.92
N GLN A 68 0.37 -28.47 15.90
CA GLN A 68 1.51 -27.54 15.90
C GLN A 68 2.86 -28.16 16.27
N CYS A 69 3.13 -29.37 15.77
CA CYS A 69 4.33 -30.14 16.12
C CYS A 69 5.60 -29.78 15.34
N ALA A 70 5.59 -28.67 14.59
CA ALA A 70 6.81 -28.19 13.94
C ALA A 70 7.73 -27.55 15.00
N PRO A 71 9.00 -27.95 15.10
CA PRO A 71 9.91 -27.38 16.11
C PRO A 71 10.17 -25.90 15.79
N VAL A 72 9.95 -25.06 16.80
CA VAL A 72 10.15 -23.60 16.72
C VAL A 72 11.20 -23.09 17.71
N ASP A 73 11.76 -23.97 18.54
CA ASP A 73 12.81 -23.63 19.48
C ASP A 73 14.02 -23.00 18.77
N GLY A 74 14.57 -21.95 19.37
CA GLY A 74 15.71 -21.22 18.81
C GLY A 74 15.38 -20.32 17.61
N LEU A 75 14.14 -20.26 17.13
CA LEU A 75 13.74 -19.32 16.08
C LEU A 75 13.41 -17.95 16.65
N VAL A 76 13.96 -16.90 16.03
CA VAL A 76 13.86 -15.52 16.53
C VAL A 76 12.78 -14.68 15.80
N VAL A 77 11.82 -15.33 15.14
CA VAL A 77 10.70 -14.67 14.46
C VAL A 77 9.50 -14.58 15.43
N PRO A 78 8.87 -13.42 15.62
CA PRO A 78 7.76 -13.28 16.56
C PRO A 78 6.52 -14.08 16.12
N PRO A 79 5.72 -14.66 17.05
CA PRO A 79 4.55 -15.46 16.72
C PRO A 79 3.51 -14.78 15.82
N SER A 80 3.38 -13.46 15.88
CA SER A 80 2.49 -12.69 15.00
C SER A 80 2.83 -12.81 13.50
N LYS A 81 4.08 -13.19 13.19
CA LYS A 81 4.58 -13.39 11.82
C LYS A 81 4.63 -14.88 11.42
N TRP A 82 4.08 -15.77 12.23
CA TRP A 82 3.99 -17.20 11.91
C TRP A 82 2.77 -17.48 11.05
N ILE A 83 2.96 -18.27 10.00
CA ILE A 83 1.94 -18.67 9.04
C ILE A 83 1.90 -20.19 9.08
N THR A 84 0.77 -20.72 9.53
CA THR A 84 0.56 -22.17 9.58
C THR A 84 0.05 -22.66 8.24
N LEU A 85 0.64 -23.75 7.75
CA LEU A 85 0.20 -24.43 6.55
C LEU A 85 -0.03 -25.89 6.89
N SER A 86 -1.30 -26.28 7.06
CA SER A 86 -1.69 -27.64 7.44
C SER A 86 -2.56 -28.41 6.46
N GLY A 87 -2.90 -27.77 5.34
CA GLY A 87 -3.75 -28.35 4.30
C GLY A 87 -4.04 -27.33 3.20
N ASP A 88 -4.84 -27.76 2.23
CA ASP A 88 -5.40 -26.85 1.21
C ASP A 88 -6.28 -25.74 1.81
N GLY A 89 -6.91 -25.99 2.97
CA GLY A 89 -7.71 -24.99 3.69
C GLY A 89 -6.91 -23.74 4.08
N ASP A 90 -5.65 -23.93 4.51
CA ASP A 90 -4.77 -22.85 4.94
C ASP A 90 -4.01 -22.20 3.78
N TYR A 91 -4.00 -22.84 2.61
CA TYR A 91 -3.23 -22.36 1.46
C TYR A 91 -3.61 -20.93 1.05
N ARG A 92 -4.90 -20.61 1.07
CA ARG A 92 -5.40 -19.27 0.72
C ARG A 92 -4.99 -18.21 1.75
N ASP A 93 -5.06 -18.54 3.03
CA ASP A 93 -4.60 -17.64 4.11
C ASP A 93 -3.10 -17.39 3.99
N ALA A 94 -2.30 -18.46 3.85
CA ALA A 94 -0.86 -18.35 3.68
C ALA A 94 -0.47 -17.51 2.46
N LEU A 95 -1.14 -17.73 1.33
CA LEU A 95 -0.94 -16.91 0.13
C LEU A 95 -1.26 -15.43 0.41
N THR A 96 -2.39 -15.15 1.07
CA THR A 96 -2.84 -13.78 1.37
C THR A 96 -1.87 -13.07 2.31
N ARG A 97 -1.46 -13.71 3.40
CA ARG A 97 -0.56 -13.13 4.40
C ARG A 97 0.84 -12.90 3.85
N LEU A 98 1.38 -13.84 3.06
CA LEU A 98 2.66 -13.66 2.39
C LEU A 98 2.60 -12.53 1.34
N SER A 99 1.51 -12.45 0.58
CA SER A 99 1.29 -11.37 -0.39
C SER A 99 1.15 -10.01 0.30
N THR A 100 0.54 -9.96 1.49
CA THR A 100 0.36 -8.72 2.26
C THR A 100 1.64 -8.29 2.96
N GLY A 101 2.40 -9.22 3.54
CA GLY A 101 3.72 -8.93 4.16
C GLY A 101 4.72 -8.38 3.14
N MET A 102 4.65 -8.85 1.90
CA MET A 102 5.33 -8.24 0.76
C MET A 102 4.90 -6.80 0.48
N LYS A 103 3.60 -6.52 0.46
CA LYS A 103 3.07 -5.17 0.24
C LYS A 103 3.56 -4.19 1.31
N ALA A 104 3.65 -4.64 2.56
CA ALA A 104 4.20 -3.84 3.65
C ALA A 104 5.70 -3.55 3.49
N GLN A 105 6.51 -4.48 2.99
CA GLN A 105 7.94 -4.24 2.74
C GLN A 105 8.25 -3.45 1.47
N ASN A 106 7.35 -3.48 0.48
CA ASN A 106 7.41 -2.62 -0.70
C ASN A 106 6.77 -1.25 -0.49
N SER A 107 6.24 -0.97 0.71
CA SER A 107 5.66 0.34 0.99
C SER A 107 6.76 1.39 1.20
N GLN A 108 6.77 2.41 0.34
CA GLN A 108 7.70 3.52 0.45
C GLN A 108 6.99 4.73 1.05
N GLY A 109 7.58 5.33 2.08
CA GLY A 109 7.25 6.69 2.45
C GLY A 109 7.81 7.67 1.41
N LEU A 110 7.11 8.78 1.16
CA LEU A 110 7.57 9.85 0.29
C LEU A 110 7.66 11.17 1.05
N THR A 111 8.78 11.86 0.85
CA THR A 111 8.96 13.26 1.25
C THR A 111 8.18 14.19 0.33
N HIS A 112 7.89 15.41 0.78
CA HIS A 112 7.20 16.41 -0.03
C HIS A 112 7.90 16.68 -1.38
N GLN A 113 9.24 16.72 -1.41
CA GLN A 113 9.99 16.91 -2.66
C GLN A 113 9.74 15.78 -3.66
N GLN A 114 9.73 14.53 -3.19
CA GLN A 114 9.44 13.38 -4.04
C GLN A 114 7.99 13.40 -4.55
N ILE A 115 7.06 13.92 -3.76
CA ILE A 115 5.68 14.13 -4.18
C ILE A 115 5.61 15.16 -5.30
N LEU A 116 6.34 16.28 -5.20
CA LEU A 116 6.43 17.30 -6.25
C LEU A 116 7.09 16.80 -7.54
N ASP A 117 7.96 15.80 -7.44
CA ASP A 117 8.59 15.14 -8.61
C ASP A 117 7.62 14.17 -9.32
N ILE A 118 6.55 13.75 -8.65
CA ILE A 118 5.51 12.84 -9.17
C ILE A 118 4.29 13.63 -9.66
N LEU A 119 3.75 14.48 -8.79
CA LEU A 119 2.55 15.26 -9.09
C LEU A 119 2.90 16.53 -9.89
N PRO A 120 2.07 16.91 -10.88
CA PRO A 120 2.20 18.18 -11.56
C PRO A 120 1.72 19.37 -10.71
N HIS A 121 0.88 19.11 -9.69
CA HIS A 121 0.30 20.12 -8.80
C HIS A 121 1.38 20.94 -8.08
N ARG A 122 1.14 22.25 -7.91
CA ARG A 122 2.03 23.17 -7.19
C ARG A 122 1.21 24.04 -6.24
N ASN A 123 1.89 24.72 -5.32
CA ASN A 123 1.24 25.72 -4.46
C ASN A 123 0.43 26.73 -5.29
N PRO A 124 -0.82 27.05 -4.91
CA PRO A 124 -1.51 26.71 -3.65
C PRO A 124 -2.38 25.44 -3.67
N LEU A 125 -2.31 24.61 -4.71
CA LEU A 125 -3.19 23.46 -4.91
C LEU A 125 -2.48 22.10 -4.85
N CYS A 126 -1.23 22.02 -4.39
CA CYS A 126 -0.67 20.74 -3.97
C CYS A 126 -1.10 20.47 -2.54
N LEU A 127 -1.99 19.49 -2.35
CA LEU A 127 -2.70 19.22 -1.10
C LEU A 127 -2.22 17.92 -0.43
N ILE A 128 -0.98 17.51 -0.68
CA ILE A 128 -0.36 16.34 -0.05
C ILE A 128 1.00 16.76 0.52
N ASP A 129 1.14 16.62 1.84
CA ASP A 129 2.36 17.02 2.54
C ASP A 129 3.38 15.87 2.56
N THR A 130 2.94 14.68 2.99
CA THR A 130 3.78 13.48 3.07
C THR A 130 3.00 12.23 2.67
N VAL A 131 3.73 11.17 2.33
CA VAL A 131 3.17 9.83 2.16
C VAL A 131 3.84 8.90 3.16
N GLU A 132 3.06 8.24 4.01
CA GLU A 132 3.55 7.28 5.00
C GLU A 132 3.71 5.89 4.38
N VAL A 133 2.73 5.49 3.56
CA VAL A 133 2.66 4.18 2.92
C VAL A 133 2.23 4.38 1.48
N LEU A 134 3.02 3.90 0.53
CA LEU A 134 2.64 3.82 -0.88
C LEU A 134 2.83 2.39 -1.38
N ALA A 135 1.74 1.76 -1.84
CA ALA A 135 1.76 0.57 -2.66
C ALA A 135 1.42 0.97 -4.11
N PRO A 136 2.43 1.16 -4.99
CA PRO A 136 2.21 1.62 -6.36
C PRO A 136 1.20 0.76 -7.12
N GLY A 137 0.32 1.40 -7.89
CA GLY A 137 -0.76 0.71 -8.60
C GLY A 137 -1.86 0.09 -7.71
N GLU A 138 -1.83 0.27 -6.39
CA GLU A 138 -2.81 -0.33 -5.48
C GLU A 138 -3.39 0.66 -4.48
N SER A 139 -2.59 1.24 -3.58
CA SER A 139 -3.10 2.07 -2.48
C SER A 139 -2.07 3.03 -1.89
N ILE A 140 -2.54 4.01 -1.14
CA ILE A 140 -1.72 5.03 -0.48
C ILE A 140 -2.32 5.46 0.86
N GLN A 141 -1.45 5.82 1.80
CA GLN A 141 -1.77 6.58 3.00
C GLN A 141 -0.88 7.82 3.04
N ALA A 142 -1.52 8.98 2.90
CA ALA A 142 -0.87 10.27 2.83
C ALA A 142 -1.41 11.20 3.91
N THR A 143 -0.69 12.29 4.17
CA THR A 143 -1.15 13.32 5.11
C THR A 143 -1.26 14.67 4.44
N TRP A 144 -2.20 15.46 4.93
CA TRP A 144 -2.31 16.87 4.59
C TRP A 144 -2.86 17.68 5.75
N THR A 145 -2.25 18.83 5.99
CA THR A 145 -2.73 19.81 6.97
C THR A 145 -3.13 21.11 6.25
N PRO A 146 -4.43 21.45 6.18
CA PRO A 146 -4.89 22.71 5.62
C PRO A 146 -4.31 23.89 6.40
N ARG A 147 -3.43 24.67 5.75
CA ARG A 147 -2.70 25.78 6.38
C ARG A 147 -3.61 26.96 6.67
N ARG A 148 -3.40 27.64 7.80
CA ARG A 148 -4.23 28.78 8.26
C ARG A 148 -4.26 29.94 7.28
N GLU A 149 -3.21 30.07 6.49
CA GLU A 149 -2.95 31.15 5.56
C GLU A 149 -3.54 30.87 4.17
N MET A 150 -4.13 29.70 3.92
CA MET A 150 -4.74 29.39 2.63
C MET A 150 -5.83 30.42 2.30
N THR A 151 -5.78 30.95 1.08
CA THR A 151 -6.70 32.00 0.61
C THR A 151 -8.16 31.59 0.69
N VAL A 152 -8.47 30.29 0.57
CA VAL A 152 -9.82 29.74 0.70
C VAL A 152 -10.49 30.12 2.03
N PHE A 153 -9.72 30.19 3.12
CA PHE A 153 -10.25 30.53 4.44
C PHE A 153 -10.57 32.02 4.62
N GLN A 154 -10.18 32.88 3.68
CA GLN A 154 -10.62 34.28 3.67
C GLN A 154 -12.10 34.39 3.29
N GLY A 155 -12.60 33.46 2.47
CA GLY A 155 -13.97 33.46 1.97
C GLY A 155 -14.87 32.35 2.52
N HIS A 156 -14.31 31.30 3.14
CA HIS A 156 -15.08 30.12 3.55
C HIS A 156 -14.80 29.74 5.02
N PHE A 157 -15.40 30.39 6.00
CA PHE A 157 -16.08 31.69 5.95
C PHE A 157 -15.29 32.68 6.83
N PRO A 158 -15.36 34.00 6.60
CA PRO A 158 -14.51 34.98 7.30
C PRO A 158 -14.45 34.79 8.82
N GLU A 159 -15.61 34.61 9.47
CA GLU A 159 -15.73 34.42 10.93
C GLU A 159 -15.67 32.94 11.37
N HIS A 160 -15.89 32.01 10.44
CA HIS A 160 -15.97 30.58 10.69
C HIS A 160 -15.21 29.81 9.61
N LYS A 161 -13.88 29.78 9.74
CA LYS A 161 -12.98 29.14 8.78
C LYS A 161 -13.25 27.63 8.73
N ILE A 162 -13.79 27.17 7.62
CA ILE A 162 -14.12 25.78 7.34
C ILE A 162 -13.53 25.44 5.98
N LEU A 163 -12.85 24.31 5.83
CA LEU A 163 -12.34 23.93 4.52
C LEU A 163 -13.52 23.50 3.64
N PRO A 164 -13.67 24.03 2.41
CA PRO A 164 -14.69 23.54 1.50
C PRO A 164 -14.47 22.05 1.21
N GLY A 165 -15.53 21.25 1.27
CA GLY A 165 -15.42 19.80 1.10
C GLY A 165 -14.84 19.35 -0.24
N VAL A 166 -14.90 20.20 -1.27
CA VAL A 166 -14.25 19.95 -2.57
C VAL A 166 -12.73 19.85 -2.47
N TYR A 167 -12.08 20.50 -1.49
CA TYR A 167 -10.64 20.32 -1.25
C TYR A 167 -10.32 18.92 -0.70
N LEU A 168 -11.26 18.29 0.02
CA LEU A 168 -11.09 16.91 0.46
C LEU A 168 -11.17 15.94 -0.72
N VAL A 169 -12.07 16.20 -1.67
CA VAL A 169 -12.16 15.44 -2.92
C VAL A 169 -10.87 15.60 -3.73
N GLU A 170 -10.39 16.83 -3.90
CA GLU A 170 -9.14 17.12 -4.58
C GLU A 170 -7.94 16.42 -3.92
N ALA A 171 -7.83 16.48 -2.58
CA ALA A 171 -6.74 15.81 -1.88
C ALA A 171 -6.81 14.28 -2.03
N MET A 172 -8.00 13.68 -2.00
CA MET A 172 -8.18 12.25 -2.32
C MET A 172 -7.78 11.92 -3.75
N ALA A 173 -8.12 12.78 -4.72
CA ALA A 173 -7.75 12.62 -6.12
C ALA A 173 -6.22 12.67 -6.31
N GLN A 174 -5.54 13.66 -5.70
CA GLN A 174 -4.08 13.77 -5.74
C GLN A 174 -3.37 12.59 -5.09
N ALA A 175 -3.91 12.05 -3.99
CA ALA A 175 -3.38 10.83 -3.39
C ALA A 175 -3.47 9.65 -4.38
N ALA A 176 -4.61 9.49 -5.06
CA ALA A 176 -4.77 8.49 -6.09
C ALA A 176 -3.88 8.72 -7.33
N ASP A 177 -3.64 9.98 -7.72
CA ASP A 177 -2.70 10.31 -8.79
C ASP A 177 -1.28 9.84 -8.48
N ILE A 178 -0.83 9.92 -7.22
CA ILE A 178 0.47 9.39 -6.81
C ILE A 178 0.55 7.87 -7.04
N ILE A 179 -0.52 7.12 -6.72
CA ILE A 179 -0.61 5.67 -6.99
C ILE A 179 -0.41 5.39 -8.47
N ILE A 180 -1.07 6.18 -9.32
CA ILE A 180 -1.15 5.98 -10.76
C ILE A 180 0.16 6.41 -11.44
N LEU A 181 0.72 7.56 -11.09
CA LEU A 181 1.86 8.19 -11.76
C LEU A 181 3.23 7.64 -11.34
N LYS A 182 3.35 7.07 -10.13
CA LYS A 182 4.64 6.58 -9.58
C LYS A 182 5.36 5.61 -10.54
N ASP A 183 4.61 4.74 -11.20
CA ASP A 183 5.13 3.71 -12.10
C ASP A 183 4.94 4.03 -13.59
N GLN A 184 4.49 5.24 -13.93
CA GLN A 184 4.38 5.65 -15.34
C GLN A 184 5.75 6.00 -15.90
N SER A 185 6.08 5.43 -17.05
CA SER A 185 7.29 5.76 -17.80
C SER A 185 7.26 7.16 -18.39
N ASP A 186 6.06 7.67 -18.71
CA ASP A 186 5.85 9.01 -19.25
C ASP A 186 5.41 9.99 -18.17
N LYS A 187 6.38 10.76 -17.66
CA LYS A 187 6.17 11.79 -16.64
C LYS A 187 5.44 13.04 -17.16
N LYS A 188 5.08 13.11 -18.44
CA LYS A 188 4.38 14.28 -19.02
C LYS A 188 2.86 14.18 -18.92
N LYS A 189 2.33 13.00 -18.60
CA LYS A 189 0.88 12.80 -18.54
C LYS A 189 0.26 13.56 -17.39
N LEU A 190 -0.89 14.20 -17.66
CA LEU A 190 -1.65 14.94 -16.67
C LEU A 190 -2.82 14.10 -16.16
N PRO A 191 -2.95 13.91 -14.84
CA PRO A 191 -4.16 13.35 -14.28
C PRO A 191 -5.28 14.38 -14.32
N LEU A 192 -6.45 13.94 -14.80
CA LEU A 192 -7.67 14.74 -14.81
C LEU A 192 -8.79 13.98 -14.11
N LEU A 193 -9.47 14.65 -13.19
CA LEU A 193 -10.66 14.14 -12.51
C LEU A 193 -11.86 14.18 -13.45
N MET A 194 -12.33 13.00 -13.85
CA MET A 194 -13.42 12.83 -14.82
C MET A 194 -14.77 12.62 -14.14
N GLU A 195 -14.79 11.97 -12.99
CA GLU A 195 -16.03 11.62 -12.30
C GLU A 195 -15.85 11.57 -10.79
N ILE A 196 -16.90 11.98 -10.06
CA ILE A 196 -17.03 11.87 -8.62
C ILE A 196 -18.36 11.16 -8.32
N ARG A 197 -18.32 10.09 -7.53
CA ARG A 197 -19.48 9.29 -7.11
C ARG A 197 -19.50 9.15 -5.60
N LYS A 198 -20.72 9.05 -5.06
CA LYS A 198 -20.98 8.75 -3.65
C LYS A 198 -20.17 9.63 -2.68
N ALA A 199 -19.94 10.89 -3.03
CA ALA A 199 -19.21 11.80 -2.18
C ALA A 199 -20.01 12.07 -0.89
N GLN A 200 -19.40 11.82 0.26
CA GLN A 200 -19.97 12.11 1.57
C GLN A 200 -18.96 12.90 2.39
N ILE A 201 -19.37 14.08 2.87
CA ILE A 201 -18.59 14.90 3.80
C ILE A 201 -19.34 14.86 5.13
N ARG A 202 -18.75 14.21 6.12
CA ARG A 202 -19.38 13.86 7.40
C ARG A 202 -19.06 14.85 8.50
N GLN A 203 -17.88 15.48 8.44
CA GLN A 203 -17.39 16.40 9.46
C GLN A 203 -16.79 17.66 8.82
N ALA A 204 -16.94 18.78 9.52
CA ALA A 204 -16.23 20.02 9.16
C ALA A 204 -14.74 19.88 9.46
N VAL A 205 -13.92 20.40 8.54
CA VAL A 205 -12.47 20.49 8.67
C VAL A 205 -12.07 21.93 8.87
N HIS A 206 -11.18 22.17 9.81
CA HIS A 206 -10.70 23.50 10.16
C HIS A 206 -9.21 23.66 9.82
N PRO A 207 -8.73 24.92 9.72
CA PRO A 207 -7.31 25.17 9.56
C PRO A 207 -6.46 24.52 10.66
N GLY A 208 -5.43 23.78 10.25
CA GLY A 208 -4.51 23.08 11.15
C GLY A 208 -4.95 21.67 11.54
N ASP A 209 -6.11 21.19 11.09
CA ASP A 209 -6.49 19.78 11.25
C ASP A 209 -5.54 18.89 10.46
N CYS A 210 -4.96 17.88 11.11
CA CYS A 210 -4.16 16.86 10.44
C CYS A 210 -5.07 15.80 9.82
N LEU A 211 -5.06 15.69 8.50
CA LEU A 211 -5.90 14.77 7.74
C LEU A 211 -5.05 13.60 7.24
N ASN A 212 -5.52 12.39 7.52
CA ASN A 212 -5.00 11.16 6.92
C ASN A 212 -5.84 10.81 5.70
N ILE A 213 -5.23 10.82 4.53
CA ILE A 213 -5.88 10.59 3.24
C ILE A 213 -5.51 9.20 2.76
N HIS A 214 -6.50 8.35 2.61
CA HIS A 214 -6.35 7.01 2.07
C HIS A 214 -6.95 6.97 0.67
N ALA A 215 -6.26 6.34 -0.26
CA ALA A 215 -6.83 6.02 -1.56
C ALA A 215 -6.48 4.60 -2.00
N ASP A 216 -7.41 3.96 -2.70
CA ASP A 216 -7.28 2.63 -3.26
C ASP A 216 -7.68 2.65 -4.74
N LEU A 217 -6.86 2.04 -5.60
CA LEU A 217 -7.20 1.77 -6.99
C LEU A 217 -8.16 0.57 -7.04
N LEU A 218 -9.39 0.81 -7.48
CA LEU A 218 -10.42 -0.22 -7.60
C LEU A 218 -10.37 -0.93 -8.96
N ALA A 219 -10.08 -0.17 -10.02
CA ALA A 219 -9.99 -0.70 -11.38
C ALA A 219 -9.13 0.20 -12.28
N ALA A 220 -8.38 -0.41 -13.20
CA ALA A 220 -7.67 0.29 -14.27
C ALA A 220 -8.13 -0.21 -15.64
N ARG A 221 -8.50 0.71 -16.52
CA ARG A 221 -8.85 0.47 -17.92
C ARG A 221 -7.77 1.09 -18.80
N LEU A 222 -6.66 0.37 -18.94
CA LEU A 222 -5.42 0.89 -19.53
C LEU A 222 -5.58 1.34 -20.99
N GLU A 223 -6.46 0.70 -21.78
CA GLU A 223 -6.77 1.10 -23.16
C GLU A 223 -7.23 2.57 -23.26
N TYR A 224 -7.98 3.03 -22.26
CA TYR A 224 -8.52 4.39 -22.20
C TYR A 224 -7.79 5.29 -21.19
N GLN A 225 -6.73 4.77 -20.55
CA GLN A 225 -6.01 5.44 -19.46
C GLN A 225 -6.95 5.92 -18.33
N LEU A 226 -7.98 5.13 -18.00
CA LEU A 226 -8.96 5.44 -16.96
C LEU A 226 -8.72 4.61 -15.70
N TYR A 227 -8.82 5.25 -14.55
CA TYR A 227 -8.55 4.66 -13.24
C TYR A 227 -9.69 5.00 -12.28
N VAL A 228 -10.35 3.97 -11.75
CA VAL A 228 -11.41 4.12 -10.77
C VAL A 228 -10.80 3.91 -9.39
N CYS A 229 -10.95 4.88 -8.51
CA CYS A 229 -10.35 4.89 -7.19
C CYS A 229 -11.40 5.12 -6.10
N ARG A 230 -11.15 4.61 -4.91
CA ARG A 230 -11.84 5.04 -3.68
C ARG A 230 -10.92 5.99 -2.94
N GLY A 231 -11.46 7.10 -2.44
CA GLY A 231 -10.78 8.00 -1.53
C GLY A 231 -11.50 8.04 -0.19
N GLN A 232 -10.74 8.15 0.90
CA GLN A 232 -11.25 8.40 2.24
C GLN A 232 -10.33 9.39 2.97
N VAL A 233 -10.92 10.30 3.74
CA VAL A 233 -10.19 11.22 4.62
C VAL A 233 -10.59 10.94 6.05
N PHE A 234 -9.58 10.82 6.91
CA PHE A 234 -9.74 10.64 8.34
C PHE A 234 -9.10 11.80 9.11
N ARG A 235 -9.68 12.14 10.25
CA ARG A 235 -9.00 12.93 11.28
C ARG A 235 -8.87 12.02 12.49
N ASN A 236 -7.64 11.71 12.89
CA ASN A 236 -7.35 10.60 13.81
C ASN A 236 -7.88 9.26 13.28
N ARG A 237 -8.96 8.73 13.87
CA ARG A 237 -9.62 7.48 13.47
C ARG A 237 -11.05 7.69 12.96
N GLU A 238 -11.50 8.93 12.89
CA GLU A 238 -12.87 9.26 12.48
C GLU A 238 -12.91 9.59 11.00
N LEU A 239 -13.87 8.98 10.29
CA LEU A 239 -14.08 9.23 8.87
C LEU A 239 -14.71 10.63 8.67
N VAL A 240 -13.95 11.50 8.01
CA VAL A 240 -14.33 12.88 7.71
C VAL A 240 -15.02 12.99 6.36
N ALA A 241 -14.47 12.32 5.33
CA ALA A 241 -15.05 12.31 3.99
C ALA A 241 -14.70 11.03 3.24
N GLU A 242 -15.51 10.67 2.24
CA GLU A 242 -15.20 9.59 1.31
C GLU A 242 -15.84 9.83 -0.06
N THR A 243 -15.28 9.21 -1.10
CA THR A 243 -15.84 9.23 -2.46
C THR A 243 -15.26 8.10 -3.30
N GLU A 244 -15.94 7.75 -4.39
CA GLU A 244 -15.36 7.02 -5.52
C GLU A 244 -15.09 8.01 -6.65
N MET A 245 -13.93 7.96 -7.29
CA MET A 245 -13.52 8.89 -8.35
C MET A 245 -13.03 8.14 -9.57
N THR A 246 -13.24 8.71 -10.75
CA THR A 246 -12.60 8.27 -11.99
C THR A 246 -11.59 9.32 -12.43
N LEU A 247 -10.34 8.91 -12.56
CA LEU A 247 -9.22 9.71 -13.05
C LEU A 247 -8.85 9.25 -14.46
N SER A 248 -8.45 10.19 -15.32
CA SER A 248 -7.88 9.90 -16.64
C SER A 248 -6.46 10.44 -16.72
N LEU A 249 -5.53 9.70 -17.33
CA LEU A 249 -4.23 10.27 -17.72
C LEU A 249 -4.27 10.71 -19.18
N GLN A 250 -3.93 11.98 -19.44
CA GLN A 250 -3.83 12.57 -20.78
C GLN A 250 -2.41 12.95 -21.15
#